data_AF-K2EFE4-F1
#
_entry.id   AF-K2EFE4-F1
#
_cell.length_a   1.000
_cell.length_b   1.000
_cell.length_c   1.000
_cell.angle_alpha   90.00
_cell.angle_beta   90.00
_cell.angle_gamma   90.00
#
_symmetry.space_group_name_H-M   'P 1'
#
loop_
_entity.id
_entity.type
_entity.pdbx_description
1 polymer ?
#
loop_
_entity_poly.entity_id
_entity_poly.type
_entity_poly.pdbx_seq_one_letter_code
_entity_poly.pdbx_strand_id
1 'polypeptide(L)' 'MRPSQRHSDQLRLIRLTRNFTRHAEGSVLVEMGDTQVLCTASIEENVPPFLRGKGRGWVT' A
#
# COMPACT_ATOMS: atom_id res chain seq x y z
N MET A 1 1.66 -10.31 29.89
CA MET A 1 2.34 -10.97 28.75
C MET A 1 1.38 -10.98 27.57
N ARG A 2 1.80 -10.56 26.36
CA ARG A 2 0.91 -10.56 25.19
C ARG A 2 0.72 -12.01 24.71
N PRO A 3 -0.47 -12.45 24.25
CA PRO A 3 -0.67 -13.82 23.74
C PRO A 3 0.31 -14.22 22.64
N SER A 4 0.74 -13.26 21.82
CA SER A 4 1.74 -13.46 20.76
C SER A 4 3.19 -13.56 21.26
N GLN A 5 3.45 -13.58 22.57
CA GLN A 5 4.80 -13.61 23.20
C GLN A 5 5.77 -12.49 22.81
N ARG A 6 5.31 -11.50 22.04
CA ARG A 6 6.08 -10.31 21.68
C ARG A 6 6.23 -9.35 22.86
N HIS A 7 7.34 -8.62 22.88
CA HIS A 7 7.53 -7.47 23.76
C HIS A 7 6.49 -6.37 23.48
N SER A 8 6.35 -5.44 24.44
CA SER A 8 5.40 -4.32 24.34
C SER A 8 5.69 -3.40 23.15
N ASP A 9 6.96 -3.21 22.83
CA ASP A 9 7.50 -2.37 21.76
C ASP A 9 7.79 -3.14 20.45
N GLN A 10 7.73 -4.47 20.48
CA GLN A 10 7.99 -5.30 19.30
C GLN A 10 6.77 -5.34 18.36
N LEU A 11 6.96 -4.93 17.11
CA LEU A 11 5.96 -5.08 16.04
C LEU A 11 5.70 -6.55 15.66
N ARG A 12 4.59 -6.81 14.97
CA ARG A 12 4.35 -8.12 14.32
C ARG A 12 5.34 -8.30 13.16
N LEU A 13 5.52 -9.54 12.67
CA LEU A 13 6.32 -9.81 11.48
C LEU A 13 5.74 -9.03 10.29
N ILE A 14 6.58 -8.29 9.57
CA ILE A 14 6.20 -7.52 8.38
C ILE A 14 6.80 -8.18 7.15
N ARG A 15 5.96 -8.47 6.14
CA ARG A 15 6.40 -8.92 4.81
C ARG A 15 5.77 -8.06 3.74
N LEU A 16 6.58 -7.68 2.75
CA LEU A 16 6.17 -6.88 1.59
C LEU A 16 6.46 -7.68 0.31
N THR A 17 5.42 -8.23 -0.30
CA THR A 17 5.53 -8.98 -1.55
C THR A 17 5.14 -8.07 -2.71
N ARG A 18 6.13 -7.56 -3.44
CA ARG A 18 5.92 -6.68 -4.61
C ARG A 18 5.47 -7.48 -5.84
N ASN A 19 4.88 -6.78 -6.81
CA ASN A 19 4.35 -7.35 -8.06
C ASN A 19 3.36 -8.49 -7.79
N PHE A 20 2.49 -8.30 -6.78
CA PHE A 20 1.59 -9.36 -6.32
C PHE A 20 0.46 -9.65 -7.31
N THR A 21 -0.15 -8.60 -7.87
CA THR A 21 -1.13 -8.70 -8.97
C THR A 21 -0.49 -8.28 -10.29
N ARG A 22 -1.07 -8.74 -11.40
CA ARG A 22 -0.51 -8.57 -12.75
C ARG A 22 -0.95 -7.30 -13.48
N HIS A 23 -2.07 -6.71 -13.08
CA HIS A 23 -2.75 -5.69 -13.87
C HIS A 23 -2.42 -4.25 -13.45
N ALA A 24 -2.16 -4.02 -12.16
CA ALA A 24 -1.80 -2.69 -11.68
C ALA A 24 -0.31 -2.41 -11.93
N GLU A 25 0.02 -1.18 -12.31
CA GLU A 25 1.40 -0.70 -12.50
C GLU A 25 2.22 -0.87 -11.22
N GLY A 26 1.58 -0.66 -10.05
CA GLY A 26 2.13 -0.99 -8.74
C GLY A 26 1.22 -1.94 -7.97
N SER A 27 1.77 -3.02 -7.43
CA SER A 27 1.02 -3.97 -6.59
C SER A 27 1.89 -4.57 -5.49
N VAL A 28 1.39 -4.55 -4.25
CA VAL A 28 2.07 -5.10 -3.07
C VAL A 28 1.07 -5.79 -2.16
N LEU A 29 1.36 -7.04 -1.76
CA LEU A 29 0.73 -7.65 -0.59
C LEU A 29 1.54 -7.28 0.66
N VAL A 30 0.90 -6.57 1.58
CA VAL A 30 1.46 -6.16 2.87
C VAL A 30 0.91 -7.08 3.96
N GLU A 31 1.81 -7.71 4.70
CA GLU A 31 1.46 -8.64 5.78
C GLU A 31 2.04 -8.13 7.10
N MET A 32 1.22 -8.09 8.14
CA MET A 32 1.58 -7.65 9.49
C MET A 32 1.08 -8.69 10.51
N GLY A 33 1.84 -9.77 10.65
CA GLY A 33 1.33 -11.01 11.24
C GLY A 33 0.16 -11.55 10.40
N ASP A 34 -0.96 -11.84 11.05
CA ASP A 34 -2.15 -12.39 10.37
C ASP A 34 -2.95 -11.32 9.59
N THR A 35 -2.65 -10.04 9.78
CA THR A 35 -3.29 -8.97 9.00
C THR A 35 -2.67 -8.91 7.61
N GLN A 36 -3.50 -9.00 6.57
CA GLN A 36 -3.07 -8.91 5.18
C GLN A 36 -3.83 -7.79 4.47
N VAL A 37 -3.11 -6.94 3.73
CA VAL A 37 -3.68 -5.83 2.95
C VAL A 37 -3.08 -5.88 1.55
N LEU A 38 -3.95 -5.97 0.54
CA LEU A 38 -3.55 -5.79 -0.85
C LEU A 38 -3.58 -4.31 -1.20
N CYS A 39 -2.44 -3.75 -1.57
CA CYS A 39 -2.30 -2.39 -2.05
C CYS A 39 -2.02 -2.40 -3.55
N THR A 40 -2.88 -1.77 -4.34
CA THR A 40 -2.68 -1.57 -5.79
C THR A 40 -2.66 -0.08 -6.10
N ALA A 41 -1.78 0.33 -6.99
CA ALA A 41 -1.69 1.69 -7.51
C ALA A 41 -1.77 1.64 -9.03
N SER A 42 -2.64 2.47 -9.60
CA SER A 42 -2.81 2.60 -11.05
C SER A 42 -2.62 4.04 -11.49
N ILE A 43 -2.21 4.22 -12.75
CA ILE A 43 -1.93 5.53 -13.34
C ILE A 43 -3.10 5.90 -14.26
N GLU A 44 -3.63 7.11 -14.07
CA GLU A 44 -4.56 7.74 -15.01
C GLU A 44 -3.90 9.01 -15.56
N GLU A 45 -3.94 9.21 -16.87
CA GLU A 45 -3.37 10.40 -17.54
C GLU A 45 -4.22 11.68 -17.34
N ASN A 46 -5.06 11.71 -16.31
CA ASN A 46 -5.99 12.78 -16.02
C ASN A 46 -5.78 13.33 -14.61
N VAL A 47 -6.22 14.56 -14.39
CA VAL A 47 -6.20 15.21 -13.09
C VAL A 47 -7.57 15.81 -12.78
N PRO A 48 -7.94 15.93 -11.50
CA PRO A 48 -9.15 16.64 -11.11
C PRO A 48 -9.25 18.04 -11.75
N PRO A 49 -10.47 18.54 -12.08
CA PRO A 49 -10.65 19.79 -12.81
C PRO A 49 -9.91 21.01 -12.20
N PHE A 50 -9.82 21.08 -10.88
CA PHE A 50 -9.15 22.16 -10.17
C PHE A 50 -7.62 22.16 -10.31
N LEU A 51 -7.02 21.12 -10.90
CA LEU A 51 -5.58 20.97 -11.19
C LEU A 51 -5.23 21.08 -12.68
N ARG A 52 -6.22 21.12 -13.59
CA ARG A 52 -5.96 21.22 -15.03
C ARG A 52 -5.15 22.48 -15.36
N GLY A 53 -4.14 22.32 -16.22
CA GLY A 53 -3.25 23.40 -16.65
C GLY A 53 -2.23 23.86 -15.62
N LYS A 54 -2.23 23.32 -14.39
CA LYS A 54 -1.30 23.72 -13.32
C LYS A 54 0.02 22.94 -13.30
N GLY A 55 0.18 21.94 -14.17
CA GLY A 55 1.38 21.09 -14.22
C GLY A 55 1.62 20.27 -12.94
N ARG A 56 0.56 19.94 -12.18
CA ARG A 56 0.61 19.18 -10.93
C ARG A 56 -0.14 17.85 -11.07
N GLY A 57 0.41 16.78 -10.52
CA GLY A 57 -0.27 15.49 -10.39
C GLY A 57 -1.20 15.41 -9.19
N TRP A 58 -1.89 14.27 -9.04
CA TRP A 58 -2.82 13.99 -7.95
C TRP A 58 -2.75 12.52 -7.54
N VAL A 59 -2.96 12.24 -6.25
CA VAL A 59 -3.20 10.89 -5.72
C VAL A 59 -4.59 10.90 -5.10
N THR A 60 -5.42 9.95 -5.50
CA THR A 60 -6.78 9.77 -4.97
C THR A 60 -6.99 8.35 -4.47
#